data_AF-A0A016SQ62-F1
#
_entry.id   AF-A0A016SQ62-F1
#
_cell.length_a   1.000
_cell.length_b   1.000
_cell.length_c   1.000
_cell.angle_alpha   90.00
_cell.angle_beta   90.00
_cell.angle_gamma   90.00
#
_symmetry.space_group_name_H-M   'P 1'
#
loop_
_entity.id
_entity.type
_entity.pdbx_description
1 polymer ?
#
loop_
_entity_poly.entity_id
_entity_poly.type
_entity_poly.pdbx_seq_one_letter_code
_entity_poly.pdbx_strand_id
1 'polypeptide(L)'
;MTSGNGVPTFFTKGSKFLLLDNRKKSLRAVQTVTLRVDPHGHIVYWTPKVEGSLNYIFVQDIVDVRTGAHAAENHVSMKEIRNSVQLLMTVVDNVDFIHPNFTTFIYLEDNVKNLKLWADSIFQLSLSRRRRHFGILYHVRKRLAPFLYASGITKCSLEE
;
A
#
# COMPACT_ATOMS: atom_id res chain seq x y z
N MET A 1 -22.89 7.26 -16.84
CA MET A 1 -21.66 6.80 -17.53
C MET A 1 -20.52 7.73 -17.13
N THR A 2 -19.73 7.37 -16.12
CA THR A 2 -18.62 8.20 -15.62
C THR A 2 -17.32 7.75 -16.25
N SER A 3 -16.94 8.43 -17.32
CA SER A 3 -15.57 8.47 -17.83
C SER A 3 -14.68 9.20 -16.80
N GLY A 4 -14.09 8.45 -15.87
CA GLY A 4 -13.15 8.97 -14.87
C GLY A 4 -12.08 7.95 -14.55
N ASN A 5 -10.97 7.93 -15.30
CA ASN A 5 -9.83 7.03 -15.12
C ASN A 5 -9.00 7.27 -13.83
N GLY A 6 -9.54 8.00 -12.85
CA GLY A 6 -8.86 8.42 -11.63
C GLY A 6 -9.23 7.57 -10.41
N VAL A 7 -8.36 7.56 -9.42
CA VAL A 7 -8.60 6.85 -8.15
C VAL A 7 -9.65 7.61 -7.31
N PRO A 8 -10.63 6.92 -6.69
CA PRO A 8 -11.62 7.58 -5.83
C PRO A 8 -11.00 8.43 -4.72
N THR A 9 -11.62 9.57 -4.41
CA THR A 9 -11.09 10.57 -3.46
C THR A 9 -10.85 10.00 -2.07
N PHE A 10 -11.66 9.02 -1.66
CA PHE A 10 -11.50 8.26 -0.43
C PHE A 10 -10.06 7.71 -0.27
N PHE A 11 -9.52 7.05 -1.31
CA PHE A 11 -8.17 6.48 -1.27
C PHE A 11 -7.06 7.52 -1.40
N THR A 12 -7.32 8.63 -2.10
CA THR A 12 -6.35 9.72 -2.24
C THR A 12 -6.20 10.56 -0.96
N LYS A 13 -7.30 10.75 -0.20
CA LYS A 13 -7.26 11.39 1.13
C LYS A 13 -6.53 10.49 2.13
N GLY A 14 -6.78 9.18 2.02
CA GLY A 14 -6.14 8.14 2.79
C GLY A 14 -6.88 7.82 4.09
N SER A 15 -6.45 6.72 4.72
CA SER A 15 -6.95 6.29 6.02
C SER A 15 -5.80 5.89 6.93
N LYS A 16 -6.04 5.87 8.24
CA LYS A 16 -4.99 5.58 9.24
C LYS A 16 -4.83 4.08 9.46
N PHE A 17 -3.59 3.63 9.51
CA PHE A 17 -3.20 2.25 9.76
C PHE A 17 -2.01 2.20 10.73
N LEU A 18 -1.81 1.07 11.38
CA LEU A 18 -0.52 0.70 11.97
C LEU A 18 0.25 -0.14 10.95
N LEU A 19 1.45 0.27 10.59
CA LEU A 19 2.38 -0.52 9.79
C LEU A 19 3.18 -1.43 10.71
N LEU A 20 3.21 -2.73 10.40
CA LEU A 20 3.99 -3.73 11.12
C LEU A 20 5.43 -3.78 10.59
N ASP A 21 6.42 -3.67 11.49
CA ASP A 21 7.83 -3.86 11.11
C ASP A 21 8.13 -5.35 10.91
N ASN A 22 8.25 -5.75 9.65
CA ASN A 22 8.61 -7.12 9.24
C ASN A 22 9.95 -7.60 9.81
N ARG A 23 10.88 -6.69 10.14
CA ARG A 23 12.20 -7.05 10.66
C ARG A 23 12.13 -7.52 12.11
N LYS A 24 11.14 -7.02 12.87
CA LYS A 24 11.07 -7.22 14.31
C LYS A 24 10.00 -8.23 14.75
N LYS A 25 9.18 -8.75 13.82
CA LYS A 25 8.11 -9.77 14.04
C LYS A 25 7.37 -9.59 15.38
N SER A 26 7.14 -8.33 15.78
CA SER A 26 6.61 -7.98 17.09
C SER A 26 5.71 -6.76 16.95
N LEU A 27 4.53 -6.83 17.59
CA LEU A 27 3.61 -5.70 17.70
C LEU A 27 4.20 -4.50 18.43
N ARG A 28 5.33 -4.64 19.14
CA ARG A 28 5.99 -3.51 19.81
C ARG A 28 6.68 -2.54 18.85
N ALA A 29 6.87 -2.95 17.59
CA ALA A 29 7.45 -2.13 16.53
C ALA A 29 6.40 -1.79 15.46
N VAL A 30 5.31 -1.15 15.89
CA VAL A 30 4.28 -0.62 15.00
C VAL A 30 4.41 0.90 14.86
N GLN A 31 4.23 1.41 13.65
CA GLN A 31 4.16 2.85 13.39
C GLN A 31 2.80 3.23 12.83
N THR A 32 2.18 4.26 13.39
CA THR A 32 0.97 4.85 12.80
C THR A 32 1.32 5.57 11.51
N VAL A 33 0.66 5.17 10.42
CA VAL A 33 0.84 5.74 9.09
C VAL A 33 -0.53 6.05 8.46
N THR A 34 -0.55 7.01 7.55
CA THR A 34 -1.70 7.25 6.67
C THR A 34 -1.42 6.61 5.31
N LEU A 35 -2.18 5.57 4.97
CA LEU A 35 -2.09 4.88 3.69
C LEU A 35 -2.92 5.63 2.64
N ARG A 36 -2.36 5.80 1.45
CA ARG A 36 -2.96 6.52 0.32
C ARG A 36 -2.66 5.79 -0.99
N VAL A 37 -3.46 6.11 -2.00
CA VAL A 37 -3.16 5.80 -3.40
C VAL A 37 -3.03 7.12 -4.13
N ASP A 38 -2.04 7.26 -5.02
CA ASP A 38 -1.91 8.50 -5.79
C ASP A 38 -3.11 8.69 -6.75
N PRO A 39 -3.45 9.93 -7.14
CA PRO A 39 -4.62 10.20 -7.98
C PRO A 39 -4.65 9.43 -9.30
N HIS A 40 -3.48 9.04 -9.84
CA HIS A 40 -3.36 8.32 -11.09
C HIS A 40 -3.25 6.79 -10.90
N GLY A 41 -3.12 6.30 -9.66
CA GLY A 41 -3.09 4.89 -9.34
C GLY A 41 -1.83 4.18 -9.86
N HIS A 42 -0.69 4.84 -9.74
CA HIS A 42 0.65 4.33 -9.98
C HIS A 42 1.27 3.66 -8.76
N ILE A 43 1.04 4.20 -7.57
CA ILE A 43 1.60 3.74 -6.30
C ILE A 43 0.55 3.72 -5.18
N VAL A 44 0.67 2.73 -4.30
CA VAL A 44 0.14 2.77 -2.94
C VAL A 44 1.26 3.26 -2.04
N TYR A 45 1.04 4.26 -1.20
CA TYR A 45 2.10 4.87 -0.39
C TYR A 45 1.60 5.27 0.99
N TRP A 46 2.53 5.46 1.93
CA TRP A 46 2.20 5.81 3.30
C TRP A 46 3.13 6.87 3.88
N THR A 47 2.60 7.62 4.84
CA THR A 47 3.32 8.68 5.56
C THR A 47 2.99 8.63 7.05
N PRO A 48 3.94 8.84 7.97
CA PRO A 48 5.35 9.15 7.72
C PRO A 48 6.14 7.96 7.14
N LYS A 49 7.30 8.26 6.54
CA LYS A 49 8.26 7.24 6.06
C LYS A 49 8.99 6.64 7.26
N VAL A 50 9.09 5.31 7.31
CA VAL A 50 9.96 4.61 8.26
C VAL A 50 11.41 4.80 7.83
N GLU A 51 12.28 5.20 8.75
CA GLU A 51 13.70 5.41 8.46
C GLU A 51 14.36 4.12 7.91
N GLY A 52 15.14 4.28 6.83
CA GLY A 52 15.80 3.17 6.15
C GLY A 52 14.88 2.24 5.35
N SER A 53 13.59 2.57 5.18
CA SER A 53 12.64 1.76 4.42
C SER A 53 11.96 2.55 3.30
N LEU A 54 11.51 1.84 2.25
CA LEU A 54 10.59 2.42 1.27
C LEU A 54 9.22 2.66 1.93
N ASN A 55 8.49 3.67 1.44
CA ASN A 55 7.16 4.00 1.91
C ASN A 55 6.10 3.99 0.79
N TYR A 56 6.35 3.20 -0.25
CA TYR A 56 5.45 3.02 -1.37
C TYR A 56 5.63 1.64 -2.01
N ILE A 57 4.61 1.21 -2.73
CA ILE A 57 4.57 0.01 -3.57
C ILE A 57 3.98 0.42 -4.92
N PHE A 58 4.62 0.03 -6.03
CA PHE A 58 4.02 0.24 -7.33
C PHE A 58 2.80 -0.67 -7.50
N VAL A 59 1.68 -0.08 -7.88
CA VAL A 59 0.39 -0.80 -8.04
C VAL A 59 0.49 -1.99 -8.99
N GLN A 60 1.31 -1.89 -10.03
CA GLN A 60 1.51 -2.98 -10.99
C GLN A 60 2.31 -4.16 -10.46
N ASP A 61 3.09 -3.97 -9.39
CA ASP A 61 3.95 -5.01 -8.82
C ASP A 61 3.20 -5.78 -7.71
N ILE A 62 2.02 -5.28 -7.30
CA ILE A 62 1.10 -5.95 -6.37
C ILE A 62 0.51 -7.18 -7.05
N VAL A 63 0.75 -8.34 -6.44
CA VAL A 63 0.26 -9.63 -6.91
C VAL A 63 -1.01 -10.08 -6.21
N ASP A 64 -1.17 -9.71 -4.93
CA ASP A 64 -2.28 -10.15 -4.07
C ASP A 64 -2.51 -9.14 -2.93
N VAL A 65 -3.72 -9.11 -2.38
CA VAL A 65 -4.05 -8.33 -1.17
C VAL A 65 -4.92 -9.18 -0.25
N ARG A 66 -4.38 -9.51 0.92
CA ARG A 66 -5.01 -10.41 1.88
C ARG A 66 -5.59 -9.64 3.05
N THR A 67 -6.67 -10.14 3.62
CA THR A 67 -7.28 -9.58 4.84
C THR A 67 -7.54 -10.68 5.87
N GLY A 68 -7.72 -10.29 7.14
CA GLY A 68 -8.13 -11.23 8.18
C GLY A 68 -7.07 -12.29 8.51
N ALA A 69 -7.51 -13.53 8.72
CA ALA A 69 -6.64 -14.66 9.06
C ALA A 69 -5.53 -14.89 8.02
N HIS A 70 -5.85 -14.78 6.72
CA HIS A 70 -4.88 -14.94 5.63
C HIS A 70 -3.81 -13.84 5.61
N ALA A 71 -4.09 -12.68 6.20
CA ALA A 71 -3.09 -11.62 6.38
C ALA A 71 -2.17 -11.89 7.58
N ALA A 72 -2.65 -12.62 8.59
CA ALA A 72 -1.94 -12.87 9.84
C ALA A 72 -0.88 -14.00 9.74
N GLU A 73 -1.07 -14.97 8.85
CA GLU A 73 -0.22 -16.17 8.71
C GLU A 73 1.28 -15.87 8.54
N ASN A 74 1.63 -14.73 7.94
CA ASN A 74 3.01 -14.47 7.51
C ASN A 74 3.86 -13.67 8.52
N HIS A 75 3.26 -12.94 9.48
CA HIS A 75 4.01 -11.86 10.17
C HIS A 75 3.92 -11.81 11.68
N VAL A 76 2.85 -12.29 12.31
CA VAL A 76 2.66 -12.06 13.74
C VAL A 76 2.09 -13.28 14.43
N SER A 77 2.57 -13.54 15.65
CA SER A 77 1.98 -14.55 16.52
C SER A 77 0.47 -14.31 16.67
N MET A 78 -0.34 -15.28 16.26
CA MET A 78 -1.81 -15.25 16.40
C MET A 78 -2.27 -15.01 17.85
N LYS A 79 -1.40 -15.25 18.84
CA LYS A 79 -1.67 -14.95 20.24
C LYS A 79 -1.69 -13.45 20.53
N GLU A 80 -0.92 -12.64 19.81
CA GLU A 80 -0.79 -11.20 20.06
C GLU A 80 -1.88 -10.38 19.34
N ILE A 81 -2.38 -10.82 18.18
CA ILE A 81 -3.39 -10.08 17.39
C ILE A 81 -4.80 -10.64 17.51
N ARG A 82 -5.08 -11.56 18.44
CA ARG A 82 -6.33 -12.36 18.42
C ARG A 82 -7.62 -11.52 18.29
N ASN A 83 -7.63 -10.31 18.84
CA ASN A 83 -8.78 -9.39 18.80
C ASN A 83 -8.80 -8.45 17.58
N SER A 84 -7.68 -8.28 16.86
CA SER A 84 -7.57 -7.36 15.71
C SER A 84 -7.28 -8.07 14.39
N VAL A 85 -7.35 -9.41 14.35
CA VAL A 85 -7.11 -10.21 13.13
C VAL A 85 -7.97 -9.70 11.97
N GLN A 86 -9.23 -9.38 12.22
CA GLN A 86 -10.17 -8.91 11.20
C GLN A 86 -9.82 -7.54 10.62
N LEU A 87 -8.94 -6.78 11.30
CA LEU A 87 -8.47 -5.47 10.88
C LEU A 87 -7.14 -5.51 10.14
N LEU A 88 -6.58 -6.71 9.92
CA LEU A 88 -5.32 -6.88 9.17
C LEU A 88 -5.55 -6.83 7.67
N MET A 89 -4.64 -6.16 6.98
CA MET A 89 -4.48 -6.20 5.54
C MET A 89 -3.00 -6.35 5.19
N THR A 90 -2.67 -7.36 4.39
CA THR A 90 -1.32 -7.57 3.85
C THR A 90 -1.33 -7.34 2.36
N VAL A 91 -0.59 -6.34 1.89
CA VAL A 91 -0.34 -6.11 0.46
C VAL A 91 0.86 -6.96 0.08
N VAL A 92 0.70 -7.82 -0.94
CA VAL A 92 1.76 -8.68 -1.44
C VAL A 92 2.24 -8.13 -2.78
N ASP A 93 3.52 -7.81 -2.85
CA ASP A 93 4.18 -7.34 -4.06
C ASP A 93 5.39 -8.22 -4.39
N ASN A 94 5.79 -8.24 -5.66
CA ASN A 94 6.90 -9.05 -6.10
C ASN A 94 8.17 -8.20 -6.27
N VAL A 95 9.23 -8.55 -5.54
CA VAL A 95 10.56 -7.98 -5.79
C VAL A 95 11.12 -8.54 -7.11
N ASP A 96 10.85 -9.82 -7.37
CA ASP A 96 11.12 -10.51 -8.63
C ASP A 96 10.06 -11.61 -8.89
N PHE A 97 10.31 -12.50 -9.84
CA PHE A 97 9.36 -13.54 -10.23
C PHE A 97 9.05 -14.57 -9.13
N ILE A 98 9.90 -14.71 -8.12
CA ILE A 98 9.81 -15.80 -7.12
C ILE A 98 9.81 -15.31 -5.67
N HIS A 99 10.27 -14.09 -5.40
CA HIS A 99 10.38 -13.53 -4.05
C HIS A 99 9.27 -12.52 -3.77
N PRO A 100 8.19 -12.93 -3.07
CA PRO A 100 7.17 -12.00 -2.61
C PRO A 100 7.67 -11.19 -1.41
N ASN A 101 7.39 -9.90 -1.44
CA ASN A 101 7.42 -9.01 -0.30
C ASN A 101 5.99 -8.83 0.25
N PHE A 102 5.89 -8.66 1.56
CA PHE A 102 4.61 -8.58 2.26
C PHE A 102 4.60 -7.33 3.12
N THR A 103 3.68 -6.41 2.89
CA THR A 103 3.55 -5.21 3.72
C THR A 103 2.23 -5.27 4.47
N THR A 104 2.30 -5.46 5.79
CA THR A 104 1.10 -5.66 6.63
C THR A 104 0.72 -4.41 7.40
N PHE A 105 -0.56 -4.09 7.33
CA PHE A 105 -1.21 -2.97 7.98
C PHE A 105 -2.33 -3.45 8.91
N ILE A 106 -2.52 -2.78 10.04
CA ILE A 106 -3.70 -2.93 10.91
C ILE A 106 -4.53 -1.65 10.77
N TYR A 107 -5.80 -1.80 10.40
CA TYR A 107 -6.68 -0.65 10.21
C TYR A 107 -7.14 -0.07 11.56
N LEU A 108 -7.02 1.24 11.72
CA LEU A 108 -7.25 1.89 13.02
C LEU A 108 -8.71 2.31 13.29
N GLU A 109 -9.56 2.37 12.26
CA GLU A 109 -10.94 2.89 12.41
C GLU A 109 -11.96 1.81 12.79
N ASP A 110 -11.50 0.59 13.14
CA ASP A 110 -12.33 -0.57 13.53
C ASP A 110 -13.52 -0.84 12.58
N ASN A 111 -13.35 -0.53 11.29
CA ASN A 111 -14.39 -0.69 10.29
C ASN A 111 -13.94 -1.71 9.23
N VAL A 112 -14.31 -2.97 9.47
CA VAL A 112 -13.97 -4.11 8.60
C VAL A 112 -14.50 -3.91 7.17
N LYS A 113 -15.63 -3.22 6.97
CA LYS A 113 -16.17 -2.95 5.63
C LYS A 113 -15.26 -2.02 4.84
N ASN A 114 -14.76 -0.96 5.48
CA ASN A 114 -13.81 -0.04 4.85
C ASN A 114 -12.47 -0.71 4.57
N LEU A 115 -12.00 -1.57 5.47
CA LEU A 115 -10.78 -2.35 5.24
C LEU A 115 -10.93 -3.27 4.01
N LYS A 116 -12.06 -3.96 3.91
CA LYS A 116 -12.33 -4.80 2.75
C LYS A 116 -12.40 -3.98 1.46
N LEU A 117 -13.04 -2.80 1.52
CA LEU A 117 -13.07 -1.87 0.39
C LEU A 117 -11.66 -1.44 -0.04
N TRP A 118 -10.76 -1.17 0.90
CA TRP A 118 -9.34 -0.91 0.64
C TRP A 118 -8.67 -2.09 -0.08
N ALA A 119 -8.79 -3.30 0.47
CA ALA A 119 -8.18 -4.49 -0.10
C ALA A 119 -8.68 -4.79 -1.52
N ASP A 120 -10.00 -4.80 -1.70
CA ASP A 120 -10.63 -5.06 -2.99
C ASP A 120 -10.22 -3.98 -4.01
N SER A 121 -10.19 -2.71 -3.62
CA SER A 121 -9.87 -1.61 -4.54
C SER A 121 -8.40 -1.61 -4.96
N ILE A 122 -7.47 -1.86 -4.03
CA ILE A 122 -6.04 -1.99 -4.37
C ILE A 122 -5.83 -3.16 -5.32
N PHE A 123 -6.46 -4.32 -5.04
CA PHE A 123 -6.31 -5.50 -5.87
C PHE A 123 -6.93 -5.33 -7.26
N GLN A 124 -8.14 -4.76 -7.35
CA GLN A 124 -8.76 -4.47 -8.65
C GLN A 124 -7.95 -3.46 -9.47
N LEU A 125 -7.37 -2.46 -8.80
CA LEU A 125 -6.47 -1.50 -9.44
C LEU A 125 -5.21 -2.19 -9.97
N SER A 126 -4.58 -3.08 -9.19
CA SER A 126 -3.39 -3.81 -9.63
C SER A 126 -3.67 -4.71 -10.84
N LEU A 127 -4.78 -5.44 -10.83
CA LEU A 127 -5.22 -6.27 -11.95
C LEU A 127 -5.47 -5.43 -13.20
N SER A 128 -6.16 -4.30 -13.05
CA SER A 128 -6.46 -3.38 -14.15
C SER A 128 -5.20 -2.75 -14.73
N ARG A 129 -4.22 -2.40 -13.91
CA ARG A 129 -2.95 -1.82 -14.39
C ARG A 129 -2.08 -2.86 -15.07
N ARG A 130 -1.92 -4.07 -14.51
CA ARG A 130 -1.08 -5.12 -15.11
C ARG A 130 -1.53 -5.56 -16.51
N ARG A 131 -2.84 -5.58 -16.76
CA ARG A 131 -3.42 -6.06 -18.02
C ARG A 131 -3.50 -5.02 -19.13
N ARG A 132 -3.34 -3.72 -18.82
CA ARG A 132 -3.49 -2.64 -19.79
C ARG A 132 -2.15 -2.30 -20.43
N HIS A 133 -2.20 -1.92 -21.71
CA HIS A 133 -1.08 -1.30 -22.39
C HIS A 133 -1.11 0.21 -22.19
N PHE A 134 0.06 0.80 -21.97
CA PHE A 134 0.20 2.22 -21.73
C PHE A 134 1.27 2.82 -22.64
N GLY A 135 1.07 4.08 -23.05
CA GLY A 135 2.07 4.83 -23.79
C GLY A 135 3.21 5.34 -22.89
N ILE A 136 4.28 5.86 -23.50
CA ILE A 136 5.48 6.32 -22.80
C ILE A 136 5.20 7.30 -21.65
N LEU A 137 4.27 8.23 -21.85
CA LEU A 137 3.94 9.25 -20.86
C LEU A 137 3.42 8.66 -19.54
N TYR A 138 2.70 7.53 -19.61
CA TYR A 138 2.28 6.81 -18.42
C TYR A 138 3.48 6.31 -17.61
N HIS A 139 4.46 5.72 -18.29
CA HIS A 139 5.64 5.18 -17.62
C HIS A 139 6.51 6.27 -17.00
N VAL A 140 6.63 7.43 -17.66
CA VAL A 140 7.30 8.61 -17.09
C VAL A 140 6.58 9.07 -15.82
N ARG A 141 5.26 9.30 -15.88
CA ARG A 141 4.46 9.71 -14.70
C ARG A 141 4.55 8.70 -13.56
N LYS A 142 4.45 7.40 -13.89
CA LYS A 142 4.58 6.31 -12.92
C LYS A 142 5.93 6.38 -12.21
N ARG A 143 7.04 6.58 -12.94
CA ARG A 143 8.38 6.65 -12.34
C ARG A 143 8.57 7.87 -11.45
N LEU A 144 7.89 8.98 -11.75
CA LEU A 144 7.91 10.20 -10.94
C LEU A 144 6.98 10.14 -9.72
N ALA A 145 5.98 9.25 -9.69
CA ALA A 145 4.98 9.20 -8.63
C ALA A 145 5.57 9.06 -7.21
N PRO A 146 6.58 8.20 -6.94
CA PRO A 146 7.21 8.14 -5.62
C PRO A 146 7.81 9.48 -5.17
N PHE A 147 8.45 10.19 -6.10
CA PHE A 147 9.01 11.50 -5.84
C PHE A 147 7.91 12.52 -5.50
N LEU A 148 6.82 12.54 -6.28
CA LEU A 148 5.74 13.51 -6.12
C LEU A 148 4.89 13.29 -4.85
N TYR A 149 4.71 12.05 -4.42
CA TYR A 149 3.73 11.73 -3.37
C TYR A 149 4.33 11.10 -2.11
N ALA A 150 5.40 10.30 -2.23
CA ALA A 150 5.93 9.51 -1.12
C ALA A 150 7.21 10.11 -0.51
N SER A 151 7.98 10.91 -1.25
CA SER A 151 9.29 11.40 -0.81
C SER A 151 9.24 12.37 0.37
N GLY A 152 8.13 13.12 0.53
CA GLY A 152 8.05 14.25 1.45
C GLY A 152 8.91 15.46 1.03
N ILE A 153 9.58 15.38 -0.12
CA ILE A 153 10.45 16.42 -0.66
C ILE A 153 9.57 17.44 -1.39
N THR A 154 9.61 18.70 -0.95
CA THR A 154 8.86 19.81 -1.56
C THR A 154 9.67 20.56 -2.62
N LYS A 155 10.98 20.31 -2.73
CA LYS A 155 11.88 20.95 -3.69
C LYS A 155 12.77 19.92 -4.38
N CYS A 156 12.68 19.87 -5.71
CA CYS A 156 13.62 19.12 -6.53
C CYS A 156 14.87 19.98 -6.71
N SER A 157 15.96 19.62 -6.01
CA SER A 157 17.29 20.12 -6.35
C SER A 157 17.88 19.14 -7.38
N LEU A 158 18.34 19.67 -8.51
CA LEU A 158 19.14 18.92 -9.49
C LEU A 158 20.65 19.11 -9.25
N GLU A 159 21.04 19.61 -8.07
CA GLU A 159 22.46 19.79 -7.76
C GLU A 159 23.10 18.44 -7.44
N GLU A 160 23.82 17.91 -8.43
CA GLU A 160 25.11 17.25 -8.28
C GLU A 160 26.21 18.21 -8.78
#